data_AF-A0A9W7B3Z8-F1
#
_entry.id   AF-A0A9W7B3Z8-F1
#
_cell.length_a   1.000
_cell.length_b   1.000
_cell.length_c   1.000
_cell.angle_alpha   90.00
_cell.angle_beta   90.00
_cell.angle_gamma   90.00
#
_symmetry.space_group_name_H-M   'P 1'
#
loop_
_entity.id
_entity.type
_entity.pdbx_description
1 polymer ?
#
loop_
_entity_poly.entity_id
_entity_poly.type
_entity_poly.pdbx_seq_one_letter_code
_entity_poly.pdbx_strand_id
1 'polypeptide(L)' 'YYKILSLPPSATSSEIRSAYKKLALKYHPDRARTPSEKEAATPRFQKIAEAYEVLGDDGRRRSYD' A
#
# COMPACT_ATOMS: atom_id res chain seq x y z
N TYR A 1 6.71 5.52 -4.18
CA TYR A 1 5.82 4.75 -3.27
C TYR A 1 4.73 5.59 -2.60
N TYR A 2 4.98 6.84 -2.19
CA TYR A 2 3.97 7.69 -1.54
C TYR A 2 2.66 7.86 -2.32
N LYS A 3 2.75 8.09 -3.64
CA LYS A 3 1.57 8.17 -4.53
C LYS A 3 0.73 6.88 -4.54
N ILE A 4 1.35 5.71 -4.36
CA ILE A 4 0.63 4.41 -4.34
C ILE A 4 -0.20 4.31 -3.06
N LEU A 5 0.33 4.79 -1.93
CA LEU A 5 -0.40 4.89 -0.67
C LEU A 5 -1.31 6.12 -0.60
N SER A 6 -1.41 6.92 -1.67
CA SER A 6 -2.11 8.20 -1.71
C SER A 6 -1.68 9.15 -0.58
N LEU A 7 -0.39 9.17 -0.27
CA LEU A 7 0.21 10.00 0.77
C LEU A 7 1.19 11.02 0.18
N PRO A 8 1.39 12.16 0.86
CA PRO A 8 2.49 13.06 0.56
C PRO A 8 3.84 12.48 1.03
N PRO A 9 4.99 12.93 0.48
CA PRO A 9 6.33 12.55 0.96
C PRO A 9 6.57 12.92 2.43
N SER A 10 5.89 13.96 2.92
CA SER A 10 5.93 14.40 4.32
C SER A 10 5.15 13.48 5.28
N ALA A 11 4.49 12.43 4.79
CA ALA A 11 3.67 11.56 5.62
C ALA A 11 4.51 10.85 6.70
N THR A 12 3.96 10.75 7.89
CA THR A 12 4.55 10.07 9.04
C THR A 12 4.42 8.55 8.90
N SER A 13 5.27 7.78 9.59
CA SER A 13 5.18 6.31 9.62
C SER A 13 3.82 5.81 10.15
N SER A 14 3.13 6.61 10.97
CA SER A 14 1.75 6.34 11.41
C SER A 14 0.72 6.47 10.27
N GLU A 15 0.83 7.53 9.46
CA GLU A 15 -0.04 7.73 8.29
C GLU A 15 0.20 6.67 7.23
N ILE A 16 1.46 6.29 7.00
CA ILE A 16 1.85 5.21 6.08
C ILE A 16 1.19 3.88 6.49
N ARG A 17 1.28 3.52 7.77
CA ARG A 17 0.60 2.33 8.32
C ARG A 17 -0.91 2.38 8.17
N SER A 18 -1.51 3.54 8.44
CA SER A 18 -2.96 3.74 8.36
C SER A 18 -3.47 3.67 6.91
N ALA A 19 -2.75 4.31 5.98
CA ALA A 19 -3.07 4.28 4.56
C ALA A 19 -2.92 2.87 3.98
N TYR A 20 -1.83 2.17 4.33
CA TYR A 20 -1.65 0.76 3.98
C TYR A 20 -2.84 -0.08 4.46
N LYS A 21 -3.23 0.00 5.73
CA LYS A 21 -4.39 -0.75 6.25
C LYS A 21 -5.68 -0.44 5.48
N LYS A 22 -5.96 0.83 5.19
CA LYS A 22 -7.16 1.23 4.42
C LYS A 22 -7.13 0.67 3.00
N LEU A 23 -6.00 0.78 2.30
CA LEU A 23 -5.87 0.34 0.91
C LEU A 23 -5.81 -1.19 0.81
N ALA A 24 -5.10 -1.85 1.73
CA ALA A 24 -5.06 -3.29 1.85
C ALA A 24 -6.46 -3.85 2.05
N LEU A 25 -7.28 -3.26 2.94
CA LEU A 25 -8.68 -3.66 3.09
C LEU A 25 -9.51 -3.37 1.84
N LYS A 26 -9.27 -2.27 1.12
CA LYS A 26 -10.04 -1.91 -0.09
C LYS A 26 -9.73 -2.83 -1.28
N TYR A 27 -8.47 -3.22 -1.43
CA TYR A 27 -7.98 -4.01 -2.56
C TYR A 27 -7.60 -5.44 -2.15
N HIS A 28 -8.06 -5.92 -1.00
CA HIS A 28 -7.76 -7.29 -0.58
C HIS A 28 -8.45 -8.28 -1.53
N PRO A 29 -7.74 -9.29 -2.07
CA PRO A 29 -8.33 -10.27 -2.97
C PRO A 29 -9.43 -11.12 -2.31
N ASP A 30 -9.46 -11.18 -0.98
CA ASP A 30 -10.52 -11.86 -0.21
C ASP A 30 -11.87 -11.09 -0.22
N ARG A 31 -11.85 -9.78 -0.52
CA ARG A 31 -13.10 -9.01 -0.68
C ARG A 31 -13.64 -9.04 -2.11
N ALA A 32 -12.86 -9.56 -3.06
CA ALA A 32 -13.30 -9.70 -4.44
C ALA A 32 -14.38 -10.78 -4.52
N ARG A 33 -15.53 -10.44 -5.11
CA ARG A 33 -16.66 -11.37 -5.27
C ARG A 33 -16.58 -12.14 -6.58
N THR A 34 -15.84 -11.61 -7.55
CA THR A 34 -15.66 -12.19 -8.88
C THR A 34 -14.18 -12.41 -9.21
N PRO A 35 -13.85 -13.35 -10.12
CA PRO A 35 -12.48 -13.57 -10.57
C PRO A 35 -11.83 -12.32 -11.18
N SER A 36 -12.59 -11.55 -11.98
CA SER A 36 -12.09 -10.31 -12.60
C SER A 36 -11.79 -9.20 -11.59
N GLU A 37 -12.59 -9.09 -10.51
CA GLU A 37 -12.25 -8.18 -9.40
C GLU A 37 -10.97 -8.63 -8.69
N LYS A 38 -10.77 -9.94 -8.53
CA LYS A 38 -9.57 -10.51 -7.91
C LYS A 38 -8.33 -10.26 -8.76
N GLU A 39 -8.44 -10.44 -10.08
CA GLU A 39 -7.39 -10.09 -11.04
C GLU A 39 -7.07 -8.60 -11.04
N ALA A 40 -8.07 -7.71 -10.92
CA ALA A 40 -7.84 -6.28 -10.84
C ALA A 40 -7.28 -5.82 -9.48
N ALA A 41 -7.62 -6.53 -8.40
CA ALA A 41 -7.18 -6.23 -7.03
C ALA A 41 -5.74 -6.70 -6.76
N THR A 42 -5.34 -7.86 -7.30
CA THR A 42 -4.01 -8.46 -7.08
C THR A 42 -2.84 -7.52 -7.41
N PRO A 43 -2.72 -6.93 -8.62
CA PRO A 43 -1.61 -6.04 -8.95
C PRO A 43 -1.66 -4.72 -8.17
N ARG A 44 -2.86 -4.26 -7.77
CA ARG A 44 -2.99 -3.09 -6.88
C ARG A 44 -2.49 -3.42 -5.48
N PHE A 45 -2.91 -4.56 -4.93
CA PHE A 45 -2.51 -5.02 -3.61
C PHE A 45 -1.00 -5.24 -3.52
N GLN A 46 -0.39 -5.86 -4.54
CA GLN A 46 1.06 -6.02 -4.63
C GLN A 46 1.79 -4.67 -4.58
N LYS A 47 1.36 -3.68 -5.38
CA LYS A 47 1.95 -2.33 -5.35
C LYS A 47 1.81 -1.66 -4.00
N ILE A 48 0.67 -1.82 -3.33
CA ILE A 48 0.41 -1.28 -1.99
C ILE A 48 1.33 -1.93 -0.95
N ALA A 49 1.51 -3.26 -1.03
CA ALA A 49 2.40 -4.00 -0.15
C ALA A 49 3.86 -3.60 -0.34
N GLU A 50 4.34 -3.53 -1.59
CA GLU A 50 5.69 -3.07 -1.93
C GLU A 50 5.95 -1.64 -1.43
N ALA A 51 4.99 -0.74 -1.65
CA ALA A 51 5.09 0.64 -1.14
C ALA A 51 5.21 0.69 0.38
N TYR A 52 4.46 -0.15 1.10
CA TYR A 52 4.53 -0.24 2.55
C TYR A 52 5.83 -0.92 3.03
N GLU A 53 6.36 -1.89 2.30
CA GLU A 53 7.61 -2.56 2.65
C GLU A 53 8.81 -1.63 2.60
N VAL A 54 8.78 -0.63 1.72
CA VAL A 54 9.81 0.40 1.59
C VAL A 54 9.56 1.56 2.55
N LEU A 55 8.32 2.08 2.61
CA LEU A 55 8.01 3.29 3.37
C LEU A 55 7.67 3.06 4.85
N GLY A 56 7.23 1.84 5.20
CA GLY A 56 6.86 1.45 6.55
C GLY A 56 8.04 1.08 7.43
N ASP A 57 9.20 0.78 6.83
CA ASP A 57 10.46 0.56 7.52
C ASP A 57 11.29 1.85 7.49
N ASP A 58 11.59 2.42 8.65
CA ASP A 58 12.28 3.71 8.76
C ASP A 58 13.73 3.67 8.21
N GLY A 59 14.35 2.49 8.08
CA GLY A 59 15.68 2.32 7.48
C GLY A 59 15.62 2.26 5.96
N ARG A 60 14.69 1.47 5.41
CA ARG A 60 14.45 1.41 3.96
C ARG A 60 13.87 2.71 3.43
N ARG A 61 13.00 3.37 4.19
CA ARG A 61 12.46 4.68 3.87
C ARG A 61 13.58 5.70 3.76
N ARG A 62 14.52 5.73 4.71
CA ARG A 62 15.70 6.61 4.64
C ARG A 62 16.62 6.35 3.45
N SER A 63 16.62 5.11 2.94
CA SER A 63 17.39 4.75 1.74
C SER A 63 16.63 5.06 0.44
N TYR A 64 15.32 5.25 0.53
CA TYR A 64 14.42 5.53 -0.59
C TYR A 64 14.13 7.02 -0.79
N ASP A 65 13.94 7.76 0.32
CA ASP A 65 13.82 9.22 0.37
C ASP A 65 15.15 9.88 -0.06
#